data_AF-A0AAC8TC17-F1
#
_entry.id   AF-A0AAC8TC17-F1
#
_cell.length_a   1.000
_cell.length_b   1.000
_cell.length_c   1.000
_cell.angle_alpha   90.00
_cell.angle_beta   90.00
_cell.angle_gamma   90.00
#
_symmetry.space_group_name_H-M   'P 1'
#
loop_
_entity.id
_entity.type
_entity.pdbx_description
1 polymer ?
#
loop_
_entity_poly.entity_id
_entity_poly.type
_entity_poly.pdbx_seq_one_letter_code
_entity_poly.pdbx_strand_id
1 'polypeptide(L)'
;MATRTEQSRKLLPRLPDIWKRSPFLLELAFQVAEELGAQAEDDVWELLRLIRERSEYAEFHYFEAVYRNGLTEEQRAVLNDVAHAESADKKELDLLVRCGLVGKEGARHVLADPILAADLSPLRLHHISDLHFGPKSAERVDVKDSGAHARRMATGLGPKHVRDEYLRHVASLKAMGRAPHVLIVSGDLVEWGDDAQFEDARGWLEKVLEHLEEHPRLRPDEPHLLLAGGNHDVDWRQTEGEAGARKRHVPFARAFDSLSRSLRVRLEEAPESRQLAIARYPELGLEILLLGSAEFGGEQEKDPAREGLLELVERLRKEAMAKPEHERAAALHQQVARIDPGLVHGEDLARVRREPWSQPVRLAVLHHPVSPLPMTELGRYVGLINAGEVKDRLMEKGFCLVLHGHAHTGWFGKEAWPGRHGDQVLWIASAPSLGSREVQEHHGFNEIVLSREPHGSETTYSLTVLRHSREGGSWVERSRMDCRPGSV
;
A
#
# COMPACT_ATOMS: atom_id res chain seq x y z
N MET A 1 33.47 26.78 -16.89
CA MET A 1 33.75 25.32 -16.88
C MET A 1 35.25 24.96 -16.80
N ALA A 2 36.18 25.82 -17.24
CA ALA A 2 37.62 25.47 -17.26
C ALA A 2 38.26 25.23 -15.88
N THR A 3 37.62 25.65 -14.78
CA THR A 3 38.13 25.52 -13.40
C THR A 3 37.50 24.39 -12.58
N ARG A 4 36.61 23.57 -13.14
CA ARG A 4 35.96 22.48 -12.39
C ARG A 4 36.89 21.29 -12.20
N THR A 5 36.80 20.64 -11.03
CA THR A 5 37.52 19.42 -10.69
C THR A 5 37.16 18.28 -11.66
N GLU A 6 38.02 17.27 -11.78
CA GLU A 6 37.74 16.07 -12.58
C GLU A 6 36.46 15.36 -12.11
N GLN A 7 36.22 15.37 -10.79
CA GLN A 7 35.06 14.79 -10.15
C GLN A 7 33.76 15.47 -10.57
N SER A 8 33.68 16.82 -10.56
CA SER A 8 32.48 17.53 -11.04
C SER A 8 32.12 17.15 -12.49
N ARG A 9 33.14 16.92 -13.33
CA ARG A 9 32.94 16.52 -14.73
C ARG A 9 32.40 15.10 -14.87
N LYS A 10 32.84 14.17 -14.00
CA LYS A 10 32.32 12.79 -13.93
C LYS A 10 30.90 12.73 -13.37
N LEU A 11 30.59 13.58 -12.40
CA LEU A 11 29.28 13.66 -11.77
C LEU A 11 28.21 14.27 -12.69
N LEU A 12 28.52 15.33 -13.42
CA LEU A 12 27.56 16.06 -14.25
C LEU A 12 26.68 15.16 -15.15
N PRO A 13 27.18 14.18 -15.92
CA PRO A 13 26.33 13.33 -16.75
C PRO A 13 25.41 12.40 -15.92
N ARG A 14 25.70 12.18 -14.64
CA ARG A 14 24.97 11.28 -13.74
C ARG A 14 23.89 11.97 -12.93
N LEU A 15 23.97 13.29 -12.78
CA LEU A 15 22.91 14.07 -12.14
C LEU A 15 21.64 14.00 -12.99
N PRO A 16 20.45 13.93 -12.36
CA PRO A 16 19.20 14.08 -13.10
C PRO A 16 19.13 15.46 -13.75
N ASP A 17 18.50 15.56 -14.92
CA ASP A 17 18.48 16.79 -15.72
C ASP A 17 17.87 17.99 -14.98
N ILE A 18 16.92 17.73 -14.08
CA ILE A 18 16.29 18.75 -13.25
C ILE A 18 17.32 19.51 -12.38
N TRP A 19 18.35 18.83 -11.87
CA TRP A 19 19.41 19.44 -11.05
C TRP A 19 20.37 20.33 -11.84
N LYS A 20 20.49 20.11 -13.15
CA LYS A 20 21.41 20.86 -14.03
C LYS A 20 20.88 22.24 -14.40
N ARG A 21 19.59 22.49 -14.14
CA ARG A 21 18.88 23.72 -14.57
C ARG A 21 19.09 24.89 -13.64
N SER A 22 19.30 24.64 -12.34
CA SER A 22 19.57 25.68 -11.35
C SER A 22 21.08 25.83 -11.14
N PRO A 23 21.70 26.97 -11.52
CA PRO A 23 23.13 27.19 -11.29
C PRO A 23 23.51 27.08 -9.82
N PHE A 24 22.63 27.51 -8.91
CA PHE A 24 22.84 27.39 -7.47
C PHE A 24 22.89 25.93 -7.03
N LEU A 25 21.86 25.14 -7.36
CA LEU A 25 21.81 23.74 -6.95
C LEU A 25 22.91 22.90 -7.59
N LEU A 26 23.28 23.21 -8.84
CA LEU A 26 24.40 22.56 -9.51
C LEU A 26 25.73 22.88 -8.84
N GLU A 27 25.92 24.12 -8.38
CA GLU A 27 27.12 24.51 -7.64
C GLU A 27 27.19 23.78 -6.30
N LEU A 28 26.09 23.79 -5.56
CA LEU A 28 25.99 23.08 -4.29
C LEU A 28 26.26 21.58 -4.49
N ALA A 29 25.73 20.99 -5.56
CA ALA A 29 26.00 19.59 -5.90
C ALA A 29 27.49 19.31 -6.11
N PHE A 30 28.22 20.21 -6.78
CA PHE A 30 29.66 20.06 -6.95
C PHE A 30 30.42 20.22 -5.64
N GLN A 31 30.04 21.18 -4.78
CA GLN A 31 30.67 21.37 -3.47
C GLN A 31 30.50 20.12 -2.60
N VAL A 32 29.27 19.61 -2.48
CA VAL A 32 28.98 18.41 -1.69
C VAL A 32 29.73 17.20 -2.25
N ALA A 33 29.77 17.04 -3.57
CA ALA A 33 30.50 15.94 -4.19
C ALA A 33 32.01 16.01 -3.89
N GLU A 34 32.62 17.18 -4.04
CA GLU A 34 34.05 17.40 -3.75
C GLU A 34 34.41 17.05 -2.29
N GLU A 35 33.50 17.29 -1.34
CA GLU A 35 33.68 16.90 0.06
C GLU A 35 33.54 15.40 0.31
N LEU A 36 32.63 14.72 -0.39
CA LEU A 36 32.42 13.27 -0.29
C LEU A 36 33.49 12.46 -1.03
N GLY A 37 34.20 13.06 -2.00
CA GLY A 37 35.16 12.38 -2.85
C GLY A 37 34.51 11.21 -3.62
N ALA A 38 35.19 10.06 -3.70
CA ALA A 38 34.75 8.91 -4.50
C ALA A 38 33.33 8.41 -4.14
N GLN A 39 32.88 8.57 -2.90
CA GLN A 39 31.56 8.13 -2.46
C GLN A 39 30.40 8.82 -3.21
N ALA A 40 30.59 10.08 -3.63
CA ALA A 40 29.59 10.78 -4.44
C ALA A 40 29.39 10.15 -5.83
N GLU A 41 30.41 9.44 -6.33
CA GLU A 41 30.29 8.67 -7.56
C GLU A 41 29.63 7.31 -7.29
N ASP A 42 29.81 6.67 -6.15
CA ASP A 42 29.21 5.35 -5.94
C ASP A 42 27.72 5.42 -5.60
N ASP A 43 27.27 6.50 -4.93
CA ASP A 43 25.89 6.67 -4.49
C ASP A 43 25.36 8.08 -4.82
N VAL A 44 24.82 8.22 -6.03
CA VAL A 44 24.21 9.48 -6.50
C VAL A 44 22.99 9.83 -5.66
N TRP A 45 22.23 8.85 -5.14
CA TRP A 45 21.05 9.14 -4.36
C TRP A 45 21.42 9.79 -3.02
N GLU A 46 22.43 9.24 -2.34
CA GLU A 46 22.96 9.80 -1.10
C GLU A 46 23.52 11.21 -1.30
N LEU A 47 24.23 11.45 -2.41
CA LEU A 47 24.64 12.80 -2.80
C LEU A 47 23.44 13.75 -2.92
N LEU A 48 22.40 13.37 -3.67
CA LEU A 48 21.21 14.21 -3.84
C LEU A 48 20.48 14.46 -2.53
N ARG A 49 20.44 13.48 -1.62
CA ARG A 49 19.91 13.63 -0.26
C ARG A 49 20.69 14.68 0.53
N LEU A 50 22.02 14.55 0.57
CA LEU A 50 22.88 15.50 1.28
C LEU A 50 22.78 16.92 0.71
N ILE A 51 22.64 17.07 -0.60
CA ILE A 51 22.43 18.39 -1.22
C ILE A 51 21.11 19.01 -0.74
N ARG A 52 20.01 18.25 -0.66
CA ARG A 52 18.75 18.74 -0.09
C ARG A 52 18.88 19.11 1.38
N GLU A 53 19.55 18.29 2.19
CA GLU A 53 19.76 18.62 3.59
C GLU A 53 20.55 19.93 3.75
N ARG A 54 21.60 20.10 2.95
CA ARG A 54 22.40 21.32 2.98
C ARG A 54 21.67 22.53 2.44
N SER A 55 20.79 22.39 1.44
CA SER A 55 20.02 23.53 0.93
C SER A 55 19.14 24.16 2.00
N GLU A 56 18.78 23.40 3.04
CA GLU A 56 17.99 23.86 4.19
C GLU A 56 18.83 24.32 5.39
N TYR A 57 20.16 24.29 5.29
CA TYR A 57 21.01 24.86 6.35
C TYR A 57 20.80 26.37 6.46
N ALA A 58 21.11 26.90 7.64
CA ALA A 58 20.91 28.31 7.98
C ALA A 58 21.63 29.31 7.04
N GLU A 59 22.63 28.85 6.30
CA GLU A 59 23.32 29.66 5.30
C GLU A 59 22.48 29.89 4.04
N PHE A 60 21.70 28.89 3.61
CA PHE A 60 21.05 28.90 2.29
C PHE A 60 19.54 29.12 2.37
N HIS A 61 18.85 28.47 3.32
CA HIS A 61 17.39 28.55 3.47
C HIS A 61 16.64 28.46 2.12
N TYR A 62 17.05 27.52 1.25
CA TYR A 62 16.66 27.55 -0.16
C TYR A 62 15.15 27.45 -0.35
N PHE A 63 14.50 26.46 0.26
CA PHE A 63 13.06 26.29 0.16
C PHE A 63 12.32 27.55 0.67
N GLU A 64 12.73 28.07 1.82
CA GLU A 64 12.14 29.28 2.42
C GLU A 64 12.30 30.50 1.50
N ALA A 65 13.49 30.71 0.94
CA ALA A 65 13.80 31.82 0.06
C ALA A 65 13.03 31.73 -1.27
N VAL A 66 13.02 30.56 -1.91
CA VAL A 66 12.40 30.37 -3.22
C VAL A 66 10.89 30.27 -3.10
N TYR A 67 10.37 29.42 -2.22
CA TYR A 67 8.94 29.09 -2.16
C TYR A 67 8.14 30.05 -1.27
N ARG A 68 8.58 30.30 -0.03
CA ARG A 68 7.81 31.12 0.92
C ARG A 68 7.95 32.61 0.66
N ASN A 69 9.19 33.08 0.54
CA ASN A 69 9.50 34.50 0.39
C ASN A 69 9.50 34.97 -1.06
N GLY A 70 9.84 34.08 -1.99
CA GLY A 70 10.02 34.40 -3.41
C GLY A 70 8.74 34.36 -4.25
N LEU A 71 7.67 33.72 -3.77
CA LEU A 71 6.43 33.53 -4.52
C LEU A 71 5.23 34.16 -3.82
N THR A 72 4.20 34.50 -4.60
CA THR A 72 2.89 34.87 -4.05
C THR A 72 2.11 33.64 -3.59
N GLU A 73 1.00 33.86 -2.88
CA GLU A 73 0.12 32.78 -2.44
C GLU A 73 -0.48 32.01 -3.64
N GLU A 74 -0.88 32.73 -4.69
CA GLU A 74 -1.43 32.15 -5.92
C GLU A 74 -0.41 31.28 -6.67
N GLN A 75 0.84 31.72 -6.70
CA GLN A 75 1.94 30.96 -7.33
C GLN A 75 2.27 29.71 -6.53
N ARG A 76 2.29 29.80 -5.19
CA ARG A 76 2.44 28.62 -4.33
C ARG A 76 1.29 27.63 -4.52
N ALA A 77 0.06 28.11 -4.65
CA ALA A 77 -1.10 27.28 -4.95
C ALA A 77 -0.91 26.53 -6.29
N VAL A 78 -0.49 27.21 -7.36
CA VAL A 78 -0.20 26.57 -8.65
C VAL A 78 0.92 25.53 -8.54
N LEU A 79 1.99 25.79 -7.78
CA LEU A 79 3.03 24.78 -7.57
C LEU A 79 2.51 23.56 -6.81
N ASN A 80 1.63 23.75 -5.82
CA ASN A 80 0.96 22.63 -5.15
C ASN A 80 0.08 21.84 -6.11
N ASP A 81 -0.73 22.51 -6.94
CA ASP A 81 -1.57 21.86 -7.95
C ASP A 81 -0.70 21.02 -8.91
N VAL A 82 0.42 21.58 -9.39
CA VAL A 82 1.38 20.86 -10.25
C VAL A 82 2.00 19.67 -9.51
N ALA A 83 2.39 19.83 -8.24
CA ALA A 83 2.95 18.76 -7.43
C ALA A 83 1.96 17.61 -7.21
N HIS A 84 0.67 17.92 -7.15
CA HIS A 84 -0.42 16.96 -7.00
C HIS A 84 -0.94 16.42 -8.35
N ALA A 85 -0.36 16.89 -9.46
CA ALA A 85 -0.80 16.61 -10.83
C ALA A 85 -2.27 16.97 -11.08
N GLU A 86 -2.67 18.13 -10.57
CA GLU A 86 -3.98 18.74 -10.73
C GLU A 86 -3.95 19.87 -11.77
N SER A 87 -5.13 20.37 -12.14
CA SER A 87 -5.24 21.47 -13.09
C SER A 87 -4.94 22.79 -12.40
N ALA A 88 -3.90 23.50 -12.86
CA ALA A 88 -3.51 24.80 -12.31
C ALA A 88 -4.02 25.99 -13.15
N ASP A 89 -4.08 27.17 -12.52
CA ASP A 89 -4.35 28.43 -13.22
C ASP A 89 -3.30 28.72 -14.30
N LYS A 90 -3.76 29.01 -15.52
CA LYS A 90 -2.87 29.14 -16.69
C LYS A 90 -1.95 30.35 -16.63
N LYS A 91 -2.37 31.44 -15.99
CA LYS A 91 -1.61 32.70 -16.00
C LYS A 91 -0.38 32.57 -15.10
N GLU A 92 -0.57 32.12 -13.87
CA GLU A 92 0.56 31.94 -12.94
C GLU A 92 1.45 30.76 -13.36
N LEU A 93 0.87 29.71 -13.95
CA LEU A 93 1.62 28.58 -14.50
C LEU A 93 2.62 28.99 -15.59
N ASP A 94 2.25 29.86 -16.53
CA ASP A 94 3.16 30.33 -17.59
C ASP A 94 4.35 31.13 -17.02
N LEU A 95 4.11 31.92 -15.96
CA LEU A 95 5.18 32.63 -15.28
C LEU A 95 6.14 31.65 -14.59
N LEU A 96 5.61 30.65 -13.87
CA LEU A 96 6.42 29.64 -13.18
C LEU A 96 7.23 28.76 -14.15
N VAL A 97 6.69 28.49 -15.35
CA VAL A 97 7.44 27.83 -16.43
C VAL A 97 8.60 28.70 -16.92
N ARG A 98 8.38 30.01 -17.11
CA ARG A 98 9.45 30.95 -17.51
C ARG A 98 10.52 31.12 -16.43
N CYS A 99 10.14 31.02 -15.16
CA CYS A 99 11.07 31.00 -14.03
C CYS A 99 11.83 29.68 -13.90
N GLY A 100 11.48 28.65 -14.69
CA GLY A 100 12.11 27.33 -14.61
C GLY A 100 11.72 26.50 -13.40
N LEU A 101 10.71 26.92 -12.63
CA LEU A 101 10.18 26.18 -11.47
C LEU A 101 9.20 25.08 -11.91
N VAL A 102 8.59 25.23 -13.08
CA VAL A 102 7.73 24.22 -13.70
C VAL A 102 8.26 23.85 -15.08
N GLY A 103 8.28 22.55 -15.37
CA GLY A 103 8.64 21.97 -16.65
C GLY A 103 7.46 21.29 -17.33
N LYS A 104 7.74 20.65 -18.46
CA LYS A 104 6.80 19.79 -19.16
C LYS A 104 7.41 18.42 -19.41
N GLU A 105 6.61 17.39 -19.21
CA GLU A 105 6.93 16.01 -19.60
C GLU A 105 5.77 15.46 -20.41
N GLY A 106 5.96 15.29 -21.72
CA GLY A 106 4.85 15.03 -22.63
C GLY A 106 3.79 16.15 -22.54
N ALA A 107 2.57 15.79 -22.13
CA ALA A 107 1.46 16.72 -21.97
C ALA A 107 1.30 17.27 -20.53
N ARG A 108 2.01 16.71 -19.54
CA ARG A 108 1.90 17.11 -18.13
C ARG A 108 2.86 18.23 -17.77
N HIS A 109 2.45 19.06 -16.82
CA HIS A 109 3.37 19.96 -16.10
C HIS A 109 3.95 19.22 -14.91
N VAL A 110 5.22 19.46 -14.62
CA VAL A 110 5.94 18.85 -13.49
C VAL A 110 6.78 19.91 -12.80
N LEU A 111 7.08 19.74 -11.53
CA LEU A 111 8.04 20.61 -10.85
C LEU A 111 9.43 20.42 -11.47
N ALA A 112 10.06 21.52 -11.86
CA ALA A 112 11.37 21.56 -12.49
C ALA A 112 12.48 22.05 -11.53
N ASP A 113 12.12 22.37 -10.29
CA ASP A 113 13.05 22.53 -9.18
C ASP A 113 13.04 21.25 -8.33
N PRO A 114 14.18 20.58 -8.10
CA PRO A 114 14.22 19.31 -7.40
C PRO A 114 14.04 19.44 -5.87
N ILE A 115 14.31 20.61 -5.27
CA ILE A 115 14.02 20.85 -3.86
C ILE A 115 12.51 20.98 -3.70
N LEU A 116 11.88 21.84 -4.52
CA LEU A 116 10.42 21.98 -4.51
C LEU A 116 9.72 20.67 -4.85
N ALA A 117 10.23 19.89 -5.81
CA ALA A 117 9.68 18.57 -6.12
C ALA A 117 9.76 17.62 -4.91
N ALA A 118 10.87 17.62 -4.18
CA ALA A 118 11.02 16.76 -3.00
C ALA A 118 10.12 17.17 -1.83
N ASP A 119 9.81 18.45 -1.69
CA ASP A 119 9.07 18.98 -0.54
C ASP A 119 7.57 19.16 -0.78
N LEU A 120 7.15 19.42 -2.03
CA LEU A 120 5.75 19.64 -2.37
C LEU A 120 5.05 18.40 -2.93
N SER A 121 5.79 17.46 -3.53
CA SER A 121 5.17 16.23 -4.05
C SER A 121 4.65 15.36 -2.90
N PRO A 122 3.38 14.97 -2.93
CA PRO A 122 2.84 14.10 -1.90
C PRO A 122 3.29 12.65 -2.12
N LEU A 123 3.45 11.92 -1.02
CA LEU A 123 3.56 10.47 -1.08
C LEU A 123 2.15 9.86 -1.22
N ARG A 124 1.87 9.31 -2.41
CA ARG A 124 0.69 8.49 -2.70
C ARG A 124 0.94 7.01 -2.41
N LEU A 125 0.05 6.40 -1.64
CA LEU A 125 -0.01 4.96 -1.42
C LEU A 125 -1.38 4.45 -1.86
N HIS A 126 -1.42 3.28 -2.49
CA HIS A 126 -2.68 2.57 -2.72
C HIS A 126 -2.78 1.40 -1.74
N HIS A 127 -3.90 1.28 -1.06
CA HIS A 127 -4.25 0.16 -0.20
C HIS A 127 -5.39 -0.64 -0.83
N ILE A 128 -5.06 -1.88 -1.19
CA ILE A 128 -5.96 -2.86 -1.80
C ILE A 128 -6.06 -4.10 -0.90
N SER A 129 -7.15 -4.84 -1.04
CA SER A 129 -7.38 -6.08 -0.30
C SER A 129 -8.28 -7.02 -1.10
N ASP A 130 -8.29 -8.30 -0.72
CA ASP A 130 -9.26 -9.28 -1.16
C ASP A 130 -9.30 -9.39 -2.69
N LEU A 131 -8.15 -9.73 -3.28
CA LEU A 131 -7.98 -9.94 -4.72
C LEU A 131 -8.58 -11.26 -5.21
N HIS A 132 -8.59 -12.28 -4.33
CA HIS A 132 -9.19 -13.60 -4.53
C HIS A 132 -8.89 -14.22 -5.90
N PHE A 133 -7.60 -14.34 -6.25
CA PHE A 133 -7.17 -15.09 -7.42
C PHE A 133 -7.65 -16.54 -7.32
N GLY A 134 -8.56 -16.93 -8.23
CA GLY A 134 -9.22 -18.23 -8.21
C GLY A 134 -10.69 -18.15 -8.62
N PRO A 135 -11.52 -19.16 -8.30
CA PRO A 135 -12.89 -19.23 -8.81
C PRO A 135 -13.86 -18.19 -8.25
N LYS A 136 -13.47 -17.49 -7.18
CA LYS A 136 -14.22 -16.36 -6.64
C LYS A 136 -13.78 -15.01 -7.18
N SER A 137 -12.86 -14.97 -8.14
CA SER A 137 -12.48 -13.73 -8.81
C SER A 137 -13.69 -13.05 -9.46
N ALA A 138 -13.90 -11.78 -9.13
CA ALA A 138 -14.92 -10.93 -9.73
C ALA A 138 -14.65 -10.78 -11.23
N GLU A 139 -15.65 -11.12 -12.02
CA GLU A 139 -15.66 -10.87 -13.45
C GLU A 139 -16.30 -9.51 -13.74
N ARG A 140 -15.74 -8.81 -14.71
CA ARG A 140 -16.22 -7.49 -15.12
C ARG A 140 -17.53 -7.58 -15.90
N VAL A 141 -17.73 -8.69 -16.60
CA VAL A 141 -18.89 -8.96 -17.47
C VAL A 141 -19.46 -10.31 -17.07
N ASP A 142 -20.69 -10.32 -16.58
CA ASP A 142 -21.46 -11.55 -16.35
C ASP A 142 -21.96 -12.10 -17.70
N VAL A 143 -21.17 -13.00 -18.29
CA VAL A 143 -21.51 -13.61 -19.58
C VAL A 143 -22.46 -14.78 -19.36
N LYS A 144 -23.76 -14.51 -19.49
CA LYS A 144 -24.81 -15.55 -19.31
C LYS A 144 -24.89 -16.59 -20.44
N ASP A 145 -24.36 -16.26 -21.62
CA ASP A 145 -24.34 -17.16 -22.77
C ASP A 145 -22.98 -17.86 -22.91
N SER A 146 -23.00 -19.20 -23.00
CA SER A 146 -21.80 -20.03 -23.13
C SER A 146 -21.34 -20.22 -24.58
N GLY A 147 -22.00 -19.59 -25.55
CA GLY A 147 -21.64 -19.65 -26.97
C GLY A 147 -20.29 -19.00 -27.32
N ALA A 148 -19.67 -19.46 -28.42
CA ALA A 148 -18.41 -18.87 -28.92
C ALA A 148 -18.56 -17.38 -29.34
N HIS A 149 -19.77 -16.96 -29.71
CA HIS A 149 -20.05 -15.56 -30.00
C HIS A 149 -20.02 -14.70 -28.72
N ALA A 150 -20.70 -15.13 -27.65
CA ALA A 150 -20.68 -14.46 -26.35
C ALA A 150 -19.27 -14.35 -25.77
N ARG A 151 -18.45 -15.40 -25.85
CA ARG A 151 -17.03 -15.36 -25.45
C ARG A 151 -16.21 -14.33 -26.25
N ARG A 152 -16.43 -14.24 -27.57
CA ARG A 152 -15.76 -13.23 -28.42
C ARG A 152 -16.20 -11.81 -28.05
N MET A 153 -17.50 -11.59 -27.80
CA MET A 153 -18.00 -10.30 -27.33
C MET A 153 -17.40 -9.92 -25.98
N ALA A 154 -17.36 -10.85 -25.02
CA ALA A 154 -16.77 -10.62 -23.71
C ALA A 154 -15.29 -10.20 -23.79
N THR A 155 -14.52 -10.86 -24.68
CA THR A 155 -13.13 -10.48 -24.97
C THR A 155 -13.02 -9.08 -25.56
N GLY A 156 -13.94 -8.73 -26.48
CA GLY A 156 -13.97 -7.40 -27.11
C GLY A 156 -14.36 -6.28 -26.15
N LEU A 157 -15.05 -6.58 -25.04
CA LEU A 157 -15.47 -5.55 -24.08
C LEU A 157 -14.30 -5.03 -23.23
N GLY A 158 -13.16 -5.72 -23.12
CA GLY A 158 -12.04 -5.36 -22.24
C GLY A 158 -11.57 -6.50 -21.33
N PRO A 159 -10.97 -6.19 -20.16
CA PRO A 159 -10.38 -7.23 -19.32
C PRO A 159 -11.46 -8.11 -18.70
N LYS A 160 -11.08 -9.35 -18.40
CA LYS A 160 -12.01 -10.33 -17.82
C LYS A 160 -12.33 -10.00 -16.37
N HIS A 161 -11.32 -9.68 -15.57
CA HIS A 161 -11.48 -9.48 -14.12
C HIS A 161 -11.48 -8.01 -13.72
N VAL A 162 -12.17 -7.70 -12.62
CA VAL A 162 -12.22 -6.33 -12.08
C VAL A 162 -10.83 -5.82 -11.68
N ARG A 163 -10.00 -6.66 -11.06
CA ARG A 163 -8.59 -6.33 -10.73
C ARG A 163 -7.75 -5.92 -11.95
N ASP A 164 -8.02 -6.48 -13.13
CA ASP A 164 -7.30 -6.09 -14.36
C ASP A 164 -7.71 -4.70 -14.85
N GLU A 165 -8.92 -4.24 -14.50
CA GLU A 165 -9.36 -2.87 -14.72
C GLU A 165 -8.63 -1.90 -13.78
N TYR A 166 -8.35 -2.31 -12.55
CA TYR A 166 -7.49 -1.56 -11.63
C TYR A 166 -6.07 -1.42 -12.17
N LEU A 167 -5.49 -2.50 -12.72
CA LEU A 167 -4.16 -2.43 -13.35
C LEU A 167 -4.12 -1.36 -14.47
N ARG A 168 -5.15 -1.31 -15.33
CA ARG A 168 -5.27 -0.25 -16.36
C ARG A 168 -5.46 1.13 -15.77
N HIS A 169 -6.18 1.22 -14.65
CA HIS A 169 -6.35 2.48 -13.94
C HIS A 169 -5.01 2.99 -13.39
N VAL A 170 -4.20 2.15 -12.75
CA VAL A 170 -2.86 2.52 -12.29
C VAL A 170 -1.97 2.95 -13.46
N ALA A 171 -2.01 2.24 -14.59
CA ALA A 171 -1.30 2.65 -15.80
C ALA A 171 -1.74 4.04 -16.31
N SER A 172 -3.06 4.32 -16.26
CA SER A 172 -3.61 5.63 -16.60
C SER A 172 -3.16 6.71 -15.62
N LEU A 173 -3.18 6.41 -14.32
CA LEU A 173 -2.67 7.30 -13.28
C LEU A 173 -1.19 7.63 -13.50
N LYS A 174 -0.35 6.66 -13.89
CA LYS A 174 1.06 6.90 -14.26
C LYS A 174 1.19 7.85 -15.44
N ALA A 175 0.39 7.68 -16.49
CA ALA A 175 0.38 8.63 -17.61
C ALA A 175 -0.01 10.05 -17.18
N MET A 176 -0.74 10.20 -16.07
CA MET A 176 -1.11 11.48 -15.46
C MET A 176 -0.16 11.95 -14.36
N GLY A 177 0.88 11.20 -13.98
CA GLY A 177 1.72 11.53 -12.81
C GLY A 177 1.04 11.39 -11.46
N ARG A 178 0.02 10.53 -11.39
CA ARG A 178 -0.81 10.29 -10.19
C ARG A 178 -0.76 8.84 -9.72
N ALA A 179 0.08 8.00 -10.32
CA ALA A 179 0.19 6.62 -9.85
C ALA A 179 0.74 6.59 -8.40
N PRO A 180 0.39 5.55 -7.63
CA PRO A 180 0.96 5.37 -6.30
C PRO A 180 2.46 5.13 -6.38
N HIS A 181 3.16 5.51 -5.31
CA HIS A 181 4.57 5.20 -5.11
C HIS A 181 4.74 3.90 -4.32
N VAL A 182 3.78 3.60 -3.43
CA VAL A 182 3.76 2.39 -2.60
C VAL A 182 2.42 1.69 -2.75
N LEU A 183 2.45 0.37 -2.94
CA LEU A 183 1.28 -0.50 -2.94
C LEU A 183 1.23 -1.30 -1.63
N ILE A 184 0.09 -1.24 -0.95
CA ILE A 184 -0.20 -1.99 0.27
C ILE A 184 -1.29 -3.01 -0.07
N VAL A 185 -1.02 -4.29 0.20
CA VAL A 185 -1.99 -5.38 0.07
C VAL A 185 -2.23 -5.98 1.45
N SER A 186 -3.45 -5.86 1.96
CA SER A 186 -3.80 -6.30 3.32
C SER A 186 -4.41 -7.69 3.38
N GLY A 187 -4.14 -8.57 2.40
CA GLY A 187 -4.47 -9.99 2.47
C GLY A 187 -5.52 -10.46 1.47
N ASP A 188 -5.80 -11.75 1.52
CA ASP A 188 -6.66 -12.52 0.62
C ASP A 188 -6.30 -12.26 -0.84
N LEU A 189 -5.02 -12.47 -1.15
CA LEU A 189 -4.52 -12.41 -2.51
C LEU A 189 -5.14 -13.55 -3.31
N VAL A 190 -5.12 -14.77 -2.77
CA VAL A 190 -5.62 -15.97 -3.45
C VAL A 190 -6.90 -16.49 -2.80
N GLU A 191 -7.63 -17.32 -3.51
CA GLU A 191 -8.89 -17.88 -3.01
C GLU A 191 -8.67 -19.16 -2.19
N TRP A 192 -7.69 -20.01 -2.56
CA TRP A 192 -7.48 -21.35 -1.99
C TRP A 192 -6.05 -21.63 -1.50
N GLY A 193 -5.13 -20.68 -1.63
CA GLY A 193 -3.76 -20.87 -1.15
C GLY A 193 -2.91 -21.84 -1.98
N ASP A 194 -3.30 -22.12 -3.23
CA ASP A 194 -2.53 -23.00 -4.10
C ASP A 194 -1.45 -22.25 -4.91
N ASP A 195 -0.42 -22.99 -5.33
CA ASP A 195 0.76 -22.41 -5.99
C ASP A 195 0.44 -21.73 -7.32
N ALA A 196 -0.57 -22.20 -8.05
CA ALA A 196 -0.95 -21.61 -9.33
C ALA A 196 -1.63 -20.25 -9.11
N GLN A 197 -2.52 -20.15 -8.12
CA GLN A 197 -3.15 -18.89 -7.75
C GLN A 197 -2.12 -17.88 -7.23
N PHE A 198 -1.14 -18.33 -6.43
CA PHE A 198 -0.08 -17.44 -5.96
C PHE A 198 0.80 -16.95 -7.10
N GLU A 199 1.12 -17.81 -8.08
CA GLU A 199 1.87 -17.41 -9.27
C GLU A 199 1.09 -16.39 -10.12
N ASP A 200 -0.22 -16.59 -10.30
CA ASP A 200 -1.08 -15.62 -10.98
C ASP A 200 -1.13 -14.27 -10.24
N ALA A 201 -1.25 -14.31 -8.90
CA ALA A 201 -1.25 -13.13 -8.05
C ALA A 201 0.10 -12.38 -8.13
N ARG A 202 1.21 -13.11 -8.06
CA ARG A 202 2.59 -12.58 -8.21
C ARG A 202 2.77 -11.89 -9.54
N GLY A 203 2.44 -12.58 -10.65
CA GLY A 203 2.58 -12.03 -11.99
C GLY A 203 1.65 -10.83 -12.27
N TRP A 204 0.52 -10.71 -11.55
CA TRP A 204 -0.30 -9.51 -11.59
C TRP A 204 0.31 -8.35 -10.79
N LEU A 205 0.81 -8.61 -9.57
CA LEU A 205 1.46 -7.60 -8.74
C LEU A 205 2.69 -7.02 -9.43
N GLU A 206 3.53 -7.86 -10.05
CA GLU A 206 4.69 -7.40 -10.84
C GLU A 206 4.30 -6.37 -11.90
N LYS A 207 3.18 -6.58 -12.61
CA LYS A 207 2.65 -5.60 -13.58
C LYS A 207 2.17 -4.31 -12.93
N VAL A 208 1.60 -4.37 -11.73
CA VAL A 208 1.25 -3.15 -10.98
C VAL A 208 2.51 -2.39 -10.59
N LEU A 209 3.57 -3.10 -10.17
CA LEU A 209 4.85 -2.50 -9.79
C LEU A 209 5.52 -1.75 -10.96
N GLU A 210 5.40 -2.23 -12.19
CA GLU A 210 5.84 -1.52 -13.40
C GLU A 210 5.15 -0.16 -13.60
N HIS A 211 3.97 0.02 -13.01
CA HIS A 211 3.16 1.23 -13.11
C HIS A 211 3.20 2.13 -11.87
N LEU A 212 4.01 1.81 -10.86
CA LEU A 212 4.27 2.76 -9.77
C LEU A 212 5.08 3.96 -10.28
N GLU A 213 4.90 5.10 -9.62
CA GLU A 213 5.71 6.30 -9.80
C GLU A 213 6.89 6.30 -8.82
N GLU A 214 7.99 6.93 -9.22
CA GLU A 214 9.11 7.19 -8.32
C GLU A 214 8.83 8.46 -7.51
N HIS A 215 9.33 8.53 -6.27
CA HIS A 215 9.20 9.71 -5.43
C HIS A 215 10.60 10.27 -5.10
N PRO A 216 10.86 11.60 -5.16
CA PRO A 216 12.20 12.15 -4.96
C PRO A 216 12.83 11.85 -3.59
N ARG A 217 12.00 11.59 -2.58
CA ARG A 217 12.39 11.23 -1.20
C ARG A 217 12.32 9.73 -0.89
N LEU A 218 11.92 8.90 -1.85
CA LEU A 218 11.85 7.45 -1.67
C LEU A 218 13.14 6.83 -2.24
N ARG A 219 13.80 5.97 -1.45
CA ARG A 219 15.05 5.36 -1.88
C ARG A 219 14.80 4.25 -2.91
N PRO A 220 15.74 4.01 -3.84
CA PRO A 220 15.66 2.89 -4.76
C PRO A 220 15.61 1.51 -4.08
N ASP A 221 16.18 1.37 -2.88
CA ASP A 221 16.22 0.13 -2.11
C ASP A 221 15.07 -0.03 -1.09
N GLU A 222 14.31 1.04 -0.85
CA GLU A 222 13.13 0.98 0.02
C GLU A 222 11.99 0.16 -0.64
N PRO A 223 11.17 -0.54 0.18
CA PRO A 223 10.11 -1.37 -0.33
C PRO A 223 8.98 -0.54 -0.94
N HIS A 224 8.50 -0.94 -2.12
CA HIS A 224 7.35 -0.36 -2.81
C HIS A 224 6.11 -1.24 -2.71
N LEU A 225 6.27 -2.50 -2.31
CA LEU A 225 5.18 -3.45 -2.10
C LEU A 225 5.17 -3.92 -0.64
N LEU A 226 4.07 -3.66 0.06
CA LEU A 226 3.86 -4.08 1.44
C LEU A 226 2.74 -5.11 1.51
N LEU A 227 3.01 -6.30 2.05
CA LEU A 227 2.08 -7.43 2.04
C LEU A 227 1.78 -7.95 3.45
N ALA A 228 0.50 -8.02 3.80
CA ALA A 228 0.00 -8.86 4.88
C ALA A 228 -0.81 -10.02 4.26
N GLY A 229 -0.61 -11.25 4.73
CA GLY A 229 -1.42 -12.39 4.31
C GLY A 229 -2.79 -12.38 5.01
N GLY A 230 -3.83 -12.75 4.27
CA GLY A 230 -5.18 -12.98 4.79
C GLY A 230 -5.46 -14.44 5.12
N ASN A 231 -6.69 -14.75 5.54
CA ASN A 231 -7.08 -16.11 5.92
C ASN A 231 -7.18 -17.07 4.73
N HIS A 232 -7.31 -16.56 3.51
CA HIS A 232 -7.25 -17.37 2.28
C HIS A 232 -5.83 -17.59 1.74
N ASP A 233 -4.85 -16.84 2.22
CA ASP A 233 -3.45 -16.91 1.77
C ASP A 233 -2.66 -18.05 2.45
N VAL A 234 -3.30 -19.21 2.64
CA VAL A 234 -2.73 -20.36 3.36
C VAL A 234 -3.06 -21.68 2.67
N ASP A 235 -2.14 -22.64 2.73
CA ASP A 235 -2.41 -24.00 2.26
C ASP A 235 -3.37 -24.70 3.22
N TRP A 236 -4.63 -24.77 2.82
CA TRP A 236 -5.71 -25.39 3.60
C TRP A 236 -5.51 -26.88 3.86
N ARG A 237 -4.62 -27.56 3.13
CA ARG A 237 -4.27 -28.97 3.38
C ARG A 237 -3.32 -29.13 4.56
N GLN A 238 -2.74 -28.03 5.04
CA GLN A 238 -1.75 -27.97 6.11
C GLN A 238 -2.30 -27.30 7.37
N THR A 239 -3.63 -27.25 7.50
CA THR A 239 -4.29 -26.62 8.65
C THR A 239 -4.46 -27.56 9.84
N GLU A 240 -4.28 -28.87 9.65
CA GLU A 240 -4.25 -29.86 10.73
C GLU A 240 -2.88 -29.89 11.43
N GLY A 241 -2.85 -29.76 12.76
CA GLY A 241 -1.62 -29.84 13.55
C GLY A 241 -1.66 -28.98 14.81
N GLU A 242 -0.49 -28.64 15.36
CA GLU A 242 -0.39 -27.59 16.39
C GLU A 242 -1.05 -26.30 15.87
N ALA A 243 -1.84 -25.63 16.72
CA ALA A 243 -2.49 -24.38 16.39
C ALA A 243 -1.45 -23.38 15.83
N GLY A 244 -1.77 -22.70 14.73
CA GLY A 244 -0.78 -21.88 14.01
C GLY A 244 0.25 -22.73 13.27
N ALA A 245 -0.19 -23.81 12.61
CA ALA A 245 0.66 -24.69 11.81
C ALA A 245 1.33 -23.90 10.68
N ARG A 246 2.48 -23.27 10.99
CA ARG A 246 3.29 -22.35 10.18
C ARG A 246 3.47 -22.76 8.73
N LYS A 247 3.49 -24.08 8.49
CA LYS A 247 3.64 -24.65 7.15
C LYS A 247 2.53 -24.19 6.19
N ARG A 248 1.32 -23.88 6.69
CA ARG A 248 0.22 -23.33 5.88
C ARG A 248 0.57 -22.00 5.23
N HIS A 249 1.46 -21.20 5.82
CA HIS A 249 1.91 -19.91 5.28
C HIS A 249 3.11 -20.02 4.33
N VAL A 250 3.73 -21.20 4.21
CA VAL A 250 4.94 -21.39 3.39
C VAL A 250 4.70 -21.09 1.90
N PRO A 251 3.57 -21.47 1.28
CA PRO A 251 3.33 -21.11 -0.12
C PRO A 251 3.26 -19.61 -0.36
N PHE A 252 2.59 -18.86 0.52
CA PHE A 252 2.57 -17.40 0.48
C PHE A 252 4.00 -16.83 0.59
N ALA A 253 4.77 -17.29 1.58
CA ALA A 253 6.15 -16.88 1.77
C ALA A 253 7.01 -17.11 0.52
N ARG A 254 6.96 -18.33 -0.02
CA ARG A 254 7.70 -18.73 -1.21
C ARG A 254 7.33 -17.91 -2.44
N ALA A 255 6.05 -17.59 -2.62
CA ALA A 255 5.57 -16.84 -3.78
C ALA A 255 6.07 -15.38 -3.78
N PHE A 256 6.22 -14.77 -2.59
CA PHE A 256 6.46 -13.33 -2.49
C PHE A 256 7.84 -12.95 -1.96
N ASP A 257 8.63 -13.87 -1.40
CA ASP A 257 9.99 -13.58 -0.92
C ASP A 257 10.96 -13.10 -1.99
N SER A 258 10.76 -13.54 -3.23
CA SER A 258 11.61 -13.15 -4.36
C SER A 258 11.22 -11.83 -5.01
N LEU A 259 10.09 -11.22 -4.62
CA LEU A 259 9.68 -9.94 -5.20
C LEU A 259 10.62 -8.83 -4.74
N SER A 260 11.27 -8.19 -5.70
CA SER A 260 12.16 -7.05 -5.45
C SER A 260 11.39 -5.90 -4.78
N ARG A 261 12.05 -5.20 -3.84
CA ARG A 261 11.47 -4.05 -3.14
C ARG A 261 10.13 -4.40 -2.48
N SER A 262 10.00 -5.61 -1.94
CA SER A 262 8.82 -6.02 -1.17
C SER A 262 9.17 -6.25 0.30
N LEU A 263 8.18 -6.02 1.15
CA LEU A 263 8.22 -6.37 2.56
C LEU A 263 6.91 -7.08 2.91
N ARG A 264 7.00 -8.17 3.66
CA ARG A 264 5.84 -8.95 4.08
C ARG A 264 5.92 -9.40 5.52
N VAL A 265 4.76 -9.72 6.09
CA VAL A 265 4.68 -10.46 7.36
C VAL A 265 5.18 -11.90 7.17
N ARG A 266 5.91 -12.41 8.16
CA ARG A 266 6.51 -13.76 8.15
C ARG A 266 5.77 -14.75 9.05
N LEU A 267 4.52 -15.06 8.70
CA LEU A 267 3.67 -15.99 9.46
C LEU A 267 4.18 -17.44 9.45
N GLU A 268 5.06 -17.78 8.51
CA GLU A 268 5.77 -19.06 8.46
C GLU A 268 6.87 -19.19 9.54
N GLU A 269 7.32 -18.09 10.13
CA GLU A 269 8.27 -18.08 11.24
C GLU A 269 7.56 -18.22 12.59
N ALA A 270 8.25 -18.79 13.58
CA ALA A 270 7.73 -18.92 14.95
C ALA A 270 7.56 -17.54 15.60
N PRO A 271 6.47 -17.25 16.32
CA PRO A 271 6.26 -15.94 16.94
C PRO A 271 7.39 -15.48 17.87
N GLU A 272 8.11 -16.41 18.51
CA GLU A 272 9.23 -16.12 19.41
C GLU A 272 10.45 -15.55 18.67
N SER A 273 10.65 -15.96 17.42
CA SER A 273 11.80 -15.56 16.59
C SER A 273 11.44 -14.63 15.43
N ARG A 274 10.15 -14.50 15.10
CA ARG A 274 9.64 -13.69 14.01
C ARG A 274 10.09 -12.24 14.19
N GLN A 275 10.57 -11.62 13.12
CA GLN A 275 10.89 -10.19 13.13
C GLN A 275 9.64 -9.36 12.80
N LEU A 276 9.55 -8.14 13.34
CA LEU A 276 8.53 -7.21 12.89
C LEU A 276 8.82 -6.77 11.46
N ALA A 277 7.80 -6.82 10.60
CA ALA A 277 7.87 -6.28 9.26
C ALA A 277 7.55 -4.78 9.31
N ILE A 278 8.59 -3.94 9.32
CA ILE A 278 8.46 -2.48 9.38
C ILE A 278 9.11 -1.86 8.15
N ALA A 279 8.33 -1.15 7.34
CA ALA A 279 8.85 -0.29 6.29
C ALA A 279 9.11 1.10 6.86
N ARG A 280 10.36 1.58 6.73
CA ARG A 280 10.78 2.89 7.23
C ARG A 280 11.11 3.79 6.05
N TYR A 281 10.52 4.97 6.04
CA TYR A 281 10.76 6.01 5.04
C TYR A 281 11.14 7.30 5.77
N PRO A 282 12.37 7.40 6.30
CA PRO A 282 12.78 8.50 7.19
C PRO A 282 12.70 9.87 6.50
N GLU A 283 13.11 9.96 5.24
CA GLU A 283 13.01 11.20 4.44
C GLU A 283 11.55 11.64 4.24
N LEU A 284 10.60 10.73 4.39
CA LEU A 284 9.16 10.95 4.26
C LEU A 284 8.48 11.10 5.62
N GLY A 285 9.17 10.90 6.74
CA GLY A 285 8.57 11.01 8.08
C GLY A 285 7.57 9.89 8.38
N LEU A 286 7.74 8.72 7.75
CA LEU A 286 6.74 7.65 7.73
C LEU A 286 7.32 6.29 8.16
N GLU A 287 6.58 5.60 9.02
CA GLU A 287 6.77 4.19 9.37
C GLU A 287 5.47 3.41 9.13
N ILE A 288 5.59 2.23 8.50
CA ILE A 288 4.46 1.32 8.26
C ILE A 288 4.76 -0.04 8.87
N LEU A 289 3.94 -0.45 9.84
CA LEU A 289 3.99 -1.76 10.49
C LEU A 289 3.03 -2.73 9.81
N LEU A 290 3.52 -3.91 9.42
CA LEU A 290 2.69 -5.01 8.95
C LEU A 290 2.51 -6.03 10.08
N LEU A 291 1.26 -6.34 10.41
CA LEU A 291 0.88 -7.30 11.45
C LEU A 291 0.20 -8.52 10.83
N GLY A 292 0.63 -9.70 11.28
CA GLY A 292 -0.02 -10.95 10.93
C GLY A 292 -1.27 -11.16 11.76
N SER A 293 -2.43 -11.00 11.14
CA SER A 293 -3.72 -11.29 11.80
C SER A 293 -4.32 -12.63 11.39
N ALA A 294 -3.77 -13.29 10.37
CA ALA A 294 -4.28 -14.56 9.83
C ALA A 294 -3.54 -15.80 10.36
N GLU A 295 -3.01 -15.76 11.59
CA GLU A 295 -2.24 -16.87 12.20
C GLU A 295 -3.01 -18.20 12.17
N PHE A 296 -4.33 -18.14 12.26
CA PHE A 296 -5.22 -19.30 12.25
C PHE A 296 -6.06 -19.38 10.96
N GLY A 297 -5.61 -18.78 9.86
CA GLY A 297 -6.31 -18.89 8.59
C GLY A 297 -6.53 -20.35 8.19
N GLY A 298 -7.77 -20.70 7.81
CA GLY A 298 -8.17 -22.04 7.39
C GLY A 298 -8.27 -23.07 8.52
N GLU A 299 -8.27 -22.66 9.79
CA GLU A 299 -8.39 -23.57 10.93
C GLU A 299 -9.70 -24.36 10.86
N GLN A 300 -9.66 -25.65 11.21
CA GLN A 300 -10.83 -26.52 11.18
C GLN A 300 -11.45 -26.62 12.58
N GLU A 301 -12.75 -26.37 12.67
CA GLU A 301 -13.47 -26.62 13.93
C GLU A 301 -13.92 -28.08 13.97
N LYS A 302 -13.49 -28.81 15.00
CA LYS A 302 -14.04 -30.13 15.34
C LYS A 302 -15.39 -29.94 16.02
N ASP A 303 -16.42 -29.68 15.22
CA ASP A 303 -17.82 -29.65 15.66
C ASP A 303 -18.49 -30.98 15.29
N PRO A 304 -18.89 -31.83 16.25
CA PRO A 304 -19.52 -33.12 15.97
C PRO A 304 -20.79 -33.03 15.11
N ALA A 305 -21.58 -31.95 15.22
CA ALA A 305 -22.78 -31.76 14.39
C ALA A 305 -22.40 -31.43 12.94
N ARG A 306 -21.30 -30.69 12.77
CA ARG A 306 -20.69 -30.38 11.48
C ARG A 306 -20.07 -31.62 10.86
N GLU A 307 -19.31 -32.41 11.63
CA GLU A 307 -18.78 -33.71 11.21
C GLU A 307 -19.92 -34.63 10.74
N GLY A 308 -21.03 -34.71 11.48
CA GLY A 308 -22.21 -35.47 11.06
C GLY A 308 -22.87 -34.96 9.76
N LEU A 309 -22.92 -33.65 9.54
CA LEU A 309 -23.37 -33.05 8.27
C LEU A 309 -22.42 -33.37 7.12
N LEU A 310 -21.12 -33.29 7.37
CA LEU A 310 -20.07 -33.56 6.40
C LEU A 310 -20.03 -35.04 6.02
N GLU A 311 -20.22 -35.95 6.97
CA GLU A 311 -20.42 -37.38 6.76
C GLU A 311 -21.67 -37.67 5.94
N LEU A 312 -22.77 -36.98 6.21
CA LEU A 312 -24.00 -37.08 5.41
C LEU A 312 -23.77 -36.64 3.96
N VAL A 313 -23.07 -35.51 3.76
CA VAL A 313 -22.67 -35.04 2.43
C VAL A 313 -21.74 -36.05 1.75
N GLU A 314 -20.79 -36.65 2.48
CA GLU A 314 -19.90 -37.71 2.00
C GLU A 314 -20.65 -38.98 1.57
N ARG A 315 -21.66 -39.41 2.32
CA ARG A 315 -22.51 -40.56 1.93
C ARG A 315 -23.31 -40.24 0.67
N LEU A 316 -23.89 -39.04 0.59
CA LEU A 316 -24.60 -38.60 -0.60
C LEU A 316 -23.69 -38.56 -1.84
N ARG A 317 -22.39 -38.24 -1.67
CA ARG A 317 -21.39 -38.35 -2.76
C ARG A 317 -21.18 -39.79 -3.22
N LYS A 318 -21.03 -40.72 -2.27
CA LYS A 318 -20.72 -42.13 -2.55
C LYS A 318 -21.86 -42.83 -3.31
N GLU A 319 -23.08 -42.29 -3.30
CA GLU A 319 -24.24 -42.99 -3.84
C GLU A 319 -24.61 -42.75 -5.32
N ALA A 320 -24.24 -41.65 -6.00
CA ALA A 320 -24.44 -41.52 -7.47
C ALA A 320 -23.95 -40.17 -8.07
N MET A 321 -22.75 -39.69 -7.73
CA MET A 321 -22.26 -38.41 -8.27
C MET A 321 -21.19 -38.59 -9.35
N ALA A 322 -21.25 -37.77 -10.41
CA ALA A 322 -20.22 -37.74 -11.44
C ALA A 322 -18.88 -37.19 -10.87
N LYS A 323 -17.74 -37.56 -11.47
CA LYS A 323 -16.40 -37.10 -11.01
C LYS A 323 -16.27 -35.58 -10.75
N PRO A 324 -16.83 -34.68 -11.59
CA PRO A 324 -16.79 -33.23 -11.33
C PRO A 324 -17.57 -32.80 -10.08
N GLU A 325 -18.61 -33.55 -9.73
CA GLU A 325 -19.45 -33.25 -8.56
C GLU A 325 -18.76 -33.71 -7.27
N HIS A 326 -17.94 -34.75 -7.33
CA HIS A 326 -17.06 -35.15 -6.23
C HIS A 326 -16.03 -34.07 -5.87
N GLU A 327 -15.36 -33.50 -6.87
CA GLU A 327 -14.37 -32.42 -6.66
C GLU A 327 -15.05 -31.16 -6.11
N ARG A 328 -16.21 -30.79 -6.66
CA ARG A 328 -17.02 -29.66 -6.17
C ARG A 328 -17.48 -29.85 -4.73
N ALA A 329 -17.91 -31.05 -4.39
CA ALA A 329 -18.33 -31.36 -3.04
C ALA A 329 -17.13 -31.35 -2.08
N ALA A 330 -15.98 -31.93 -2.45
CA ALA A 330 -14.77 -31.86 -1.64
C ALA A 330 -14.37 -30.41 -1.31
N ALA A 331 -14.45 -29.50 -2.27
CA ALA A 331 -14.24 -28.07 -2.05
C ALA A 331 -15.28 -27.46 -1.08
N LEU A 332 -16.56 -27.78 -1.24
CA LEU A 332 -17.63 -27.35 -0.32
C LEU A 332 -17.43 -27.87 1.11
N HIS A 333 -17.00 -29.12 1.28
CA HIS A 333 -16.70 -29.68 2.60
C HIS A 333 -15.57 -28.94 3.27
N GLN A 334 -14.49 -28.67 2.54
CA GLN A 334 -13.38 -27.90 3.09
C GLN A 334 -13.82 -26.49 3.48
N GLN A 335 -14.67 -25.81 2.70
CA GLN A 335 -15.23 -24.50 3.04
C GLN A 335 -16.13 -24.55 4.27
N VAL A 336 -17.03 -25.53 4.30
CA VAL A 336 -18.02 -25.68 5.36
C VAL A 336 -17.37 -26.08 6.67
N ALA A 337 -16.09 -26.50 6.76
CA ALA A 337 -15.38 -26.94 7.97
C ALA A 337 -14.51 -25.85 8.67
N ARG A 338 -14.46 -24.63 8.14
CA ARG A 338 -13.50 -23.59 8.57
C ARG A 338 -13.99 -22.65 9.65
N ILE A 339 -13.04 -22.16 10.42
CA ILE A 339 -13.12 -20.91 11.18
C ILE A 339 -11.84 -20.12 10.90
N ASP A 340 -11.97 -18.80 10.81
CA ASP A 340 -10.86 -17.91 10.51
C ASP A 340 -10.70 -16.86 11.62
N PRO A 341 -10.28 -17.27 12.84
CA PRO A 341 -10.12 -16.31 13.92
C PRO A 341 -8.95 -15.38 13.64
N GLY A 342 -9.25 -14.10 13.46
CA GLY A 342 -8.25 -13.06 13.41
C GLY A 342 -7.52 -12.94 14.76
N LEU A 343 -6.20 -13.13 14.79
CA LEU A 343 -5.36 -12.92 15.98
C LEU A 343 -4.02 -12.32 15.56
N VAL A 344 -3.61 -11.24 16.24
CA VAL A 344 -2.19 -10.82 16.24
C VAL A 344 -1.51 -11.43 17.45
N HIS A 345 -0.42 -12.18 17.24
CA HIS A 345 0.22 -12.93 18.32
C HIS A 345 0.78 -12.00 19.42
N GLY A 346 0.73 -12.44 20.68
CA GLY A 346 1.18 -11.63 21.83
C GLY A 346 2.66 -11.25 21.78
N GLU A 347 3.52 -12.13 21.29
CA GLU A 347 4.95 -11.85 21.07
C GLU A 347 5.19 -10.75 20.02
N ASP A 348 4.39 -10.70 18.95
CA ASP A 348 4.44 -9.61 17.97
C ASP A 348 4.07 -8.28 18.64
N LEU A 349 3.00 -8.26 19.45
CA LEU A 349 2.58 -7.08 20.21
C LEU A 349 3.61 -6.65 21.27
N ALA A 350 4.26 -7.59 21.95
CA ALA A 350 5.33 -7.32 22.89
C ALA A 350 6.56 -6.72 22.19
N ARG A 351 6.84 -7.13 20.94
CA ARG A 351 7.87 -6.49 20.10
C ARG A 351 7.45 -5.09 19.67
N VAL A 352 6.22 -4.87 19.22
CA VAL A 352 5.71 -3.52 18.87
C VAL A 352 5.89 -2.55 20.05
N ARG A 353 5.65 -3.04 21.27
CA ARG A 353 5.86 -2.25 22.49
C ARG A 353 7.32 -1.88 22.75
N ARG A 354 8.27 -2.74 22.40
CA ARG A 354 9.71 -2.51 22.64
C ARG A 354 10.38 -1.76 21.51
N GLU A 355 9.83 -1.84 20.31
CA GLU A 355 10.38 -1.21 19.12
C GLU A 355 10.49 0.32 19.30
N PRO A 356 11.66 0.93 19.02
CA PRO A 356 11.78 2.37 18.94
C PRO A 356 11.11 2.87 17.65
N TRP A 357 10.08 3.69 17.83
CA TRP A 357 9.39 4.37 16.72
C TRP A 357 9.90 5.80 16.65
N SER A 358 10.50 6.18 15.53
CA SER A 358 11.14 7.49 15.39
C SER A 358 10.39 8.43 14.45
N GLN A 359 9.50 7.90 13.60
CA GLN A 359 8.82 8.72 12.61
C GLN A 359 7.53 9.34 13.17
N PRO A 360 7.15 10.55 12.72
CA PRO A 360 5.95 11.24 13.18
C PRO A 360 4.65 10.63 12.63
N VAL A 361 4.69 10.01 11.45
CA VAL A 361 3.54 9.33 10.86
C VAL A 361 3.73 7.82 10.94
N ARG A 362 2.77 7.14 11.58
CA ARG A 362 2.83 5.68 11.84
C ARG A 362 1.53 5.03 11.40
N LEU A 363 1.63 4.10 10.46
CA LEU A 363 0.49 3.34 9.93
C LEU A 363 0.65 1.86 10.29
N ALA A 364 -0.45 1.18 10.59
CA ALA A 364 -0.48 -0.27 10.77
C ALA A 364 -1.31 -0.93 9.67
N VAL A 365 -0.89 -2.09 9.20
CA VAL A 365 -1.59 -2.89 8.17
C VAL A 365 -1.78 -4.30 8.69
N LEU A 366 -2.99 -4.82 8.54
CA LEU A 366 -3.35 -6.20 8.85
C LEU A 366 -4.60 -6.61 8.07
N HIS A 367 -4.88 -7.91 7.99
CA HIS A 367 -6.06 -8.36 7.24
C HIS A 367 -7.38 -8.18 7.97
N HIS A 368 -7.51 -8.79 9.15
CA HIS A 368 -8.76 -8.77 9.92
C HIS A 368 -9.07 -7.39 10.54
N PRO A 369 -10.36 -7.00 10.61
CA PRO A 369 -10.80 -5.74 11.22
C PRO A 369 -10.41 -5.58 12.70
N VAL A 370 -9.98 -4.37 13.08
CA VAL A 370 -9.70 -3.95 14.47
C VAL A 370 -10.92 -3.35 15.19
N SER A 371 -12.00 -3.10 14.45
CA SER A 371 -13.26 -2.57 14.99
C SER A 371 -14.46 -3.22 14.28
N PRO A 372 -15.62 -3.28 14.95
CA PRO A 372 -16.85 -3.73 14.32
C PRO A 372 -17.18 -2.89 13.09
N LEU A 373 -17.60 -3.55 12.02
CA LEU A 373 -18.00 -2.90 10.77
C LEU A 373 -19.53 -2.93 10.63
N PRO A 374 -20.13 -1.97 9.92
CA PRO A 374 -21.57 -1.92 9.69
C PRO A 374 -22.00 -2.94 8.61
N MET A 375 -21.75 -4.22 8.85
CA MET A 375 -22.07 -5.30 7.92
C MET A 375 -23.25 -6.14 8.43
N THR A 376 -23.92 -6.81 7.49
CA THR A 376 -25.03 -7.73 7.79
C THR A 376 -24.59 -9.18 8.00
N GLU A 377 -23.31 -9.47 7.76
CA GLU A 377 -22.77 -10.81 7.92
C GLU A 377 -22.56 -11.15 9.40
N LEU A 378 -23.20 -12.24 9.84
CA LEU A 378 -23.04 -12.81 11.17
C LEU A 378 -22.08 -14.00 11.08
N GLY A 379 -20.78 -13.73 11.19
CA GLY A 379 -19.73 -14.74 11.31
C GLY A 379 -19.22 -14.86 12.74
N ARG A 380 -18.74 -16.05 13.14
CA ARG A 380 -18.13 -16.25 14.47
C ARG A 380 -16.84 -15.44 14.66
N TYR A 381 -16.15 -15.09 13.57
CA TYR A 381 -14.83 -14.45 13.59
C TYR A 381 -14.66 -13.38 12.50
N VAL A 382 -15.60 -12.43 12.45
CA VAL A 382 -15.56 -11.33 11.47
C VAL A 382 -14.40 -10.34 11.70
N GLY A 383 -13.81 -10.35 12.90
CA GLY A 383 -12.74 -9.42 13.27
C GLY A 383 -11.72 -10.05 14.21
N LEU A 384 -10.77 -9.23 14.64
CA LEU A 384 -9.73 -9.64 15.57
C LEU A 384 -10.29 -10.01 16.95
N ILE A 385 -9.91 -11.18 17.46
CA ILE A 385 -10.29 -11.64 18.80
C ILE A 385 -9.60 -10.82 19.91
N ASN A 386 -8.39 -10.32 19.65
CA ASN A 386 -7.64 -9.46 20.57
C ASN A 386 -7.56 -8.00 20.09
N ALA A 387 -8.56 -7.53 19.35
CA ALA A 387 -8.62 -6.16 18.79
C ALA A 387 -8.32 -5.07 19.83
N GLY A 388 -8.81 -5.23 21.07
CA GLY A 388 -8.57 -4.29 22.16
C GLY A 388 -7.08 -4.15 22.50
N GLU A 389 -6.35 -5.26 22.59
CA GLU A 389 -4.90 -5.22 22.88
C GLU A 389 -4.13 -4.62 21.71
N VAL A 390 -4.48 -5.00 20.47
CA VAL A 390 -3.87 -4.43 19.26
C VAL A 390 -4.03 -2.91 19.24
N LYS A 391 -5.27 -2.40 19.39
CA LYS A 391 -5.55 -0.95 19.42
C LYS A 391 -4.80 -0.25 20.55
N ASP A 392 -4.72 -0.86 21.74
CA ASP A 392 -3.99 -0.31 22.87
C ASP A 392 -2.51 -0.10 22.55
N ARG A 393 -1.86 -1.11 21.96
CA ARG A 393 -0.45 -1.04 21.59
C ARG A 393 -0.17 -0.03 20.49
N LEU A 394 -1.05 0.03 19.49
CA LEU A 394 -0.92 0.98 18.39
C LEU A 394 -1.09 2.43 18.90
N MET A 395 -2.08 2.70 19.74
CA MET A 395 -2.26 4.02 20.36
C MET A 395 -1.11 4.38 21.32
N GLU A 396 -0.66 3.45 22.18
CA GLU A 396 0.53 3.62 23.04
C GLU A 396 1.77 4.07 22.23
N LYS A 397 1.85 3.61 20.98
CA LYS A 397 2.96 3.87 20.06
C LYS A 397 2.68 4.93 19.02
N GLY A 398 1.67 5.78 19.19
CA GLY A 398 1.51 6.93 18.30
C GLY A 398 1.00 6.60 16.90
N PHE A 399 0.50 5.39 16.64
CA PHE A 399 -0.08 5.05 15.35
C PHE A 399 -1.34 5.87 15.09
N CYS A 400 -1.42 6.49 13.91
CA CYS A 400 -2.53 7.36 13.55
C CYS A 400 -3.53 6.70 12.61
N LEU A 401 -3.15 5.64 11.88
CA LEU A 401 -4.03 4.97 10.92
C LEU A 401 -3.82 3.46 10.93
N VAL A 402 -4.92 2.71 10.88
CA VAL A 402 -4.95 1.27 10.63
C VAL A 402 -5.62 0.98 9.29
N LEU A 403 -4.95 0.17 8.47
CA LEU A 403 -5.42 -0.31 7.18
C LEU A 403 -5.77 -1.80 7.30
N HIS A 404 -6.99 -2.18 6.89
CA HIS A 404 -7.37 -3.60 6.86
C HIS A 404 -8.35 -3.96 5.74
N GLY A 405 -8.64 -5.25 5.62
CA GLY A 405 -9.50 -5.86 4.59
C GLY A 405 -10.53 -6.81 5.18
N HIS A 406 -10.64 -8.02 4.59
CA HIS A 406 -11.40 -9.21 5.02
C HIS A 406 -12.92 -9.10 4.87
N ALA A 407 -13.49 -7.99 5.31
CA ALA A 407 -14.94 -7.77 5.31
C ALA A 407 -15.54 -7.46 3.94
N HIS A 408 -14.68 -7.32 2.92
CA HIS A 408 -15.03 -6.91 1.55
C HIS A 408 -15.79 -5.58 1.44
N THR A 409 -15.86 -4.82 2.54
CA THR A 409 -16.72 -3.65 2.72
C THR A 409 -15.82 -2.44 2.97
N GLY A 410 -16.01 -1.41 2.16
CA GLY A 410 -15.28 -0.17 2.34
C GLY A 410 -15.81 0.57 3.55
N TRP A 411 -14.94 0.98 4.48
CA TRP A 411 -15.39 1.70 5.67
C TRP A 411 -14.30 2.56 6.28
N PHE A 412 -14.68 3.74 6.78
CA PHE A 412 -13.82 4.63 7.55
C PHE A 412 -14.35 4.77 8.96
N GLY A 413 -13.44 4.69 9.92
CA GLY A 413 -13.74 4.74 11.34
C GLY A 413 -12.71 5.54 12.12
N LYS A 414 -13.07 5.83 13.37
CA LYS A 414 -12.15 6.39 14.35
C LYS A 414 -12.42 5.79 15.71
N GLU A 415 -11.35 5.53 16.43
CA GLU A 415 -11.36 5.06 17.82
C GLU A 415 -10.60 6.08 18.66
N ALA A 416 -11.17 6.44 19.81
CA ALA A 416 -10.54 7.35 20.76
C ALA A 416 -10.84 6.86 22.17
N TRP A 417 -9.84 6.87 23.04
CA TRP A 417 -9.95 6.41 24.43
C TRP A 417 -9.64 7.55 25.39
N PRO A 418 -10.64 8.38 25.76
CA PRO A 418 -10.42 9.53 26.62
C PRO A 418 -9.72 9.18 27.93
N GLY A 419 -8.72 9.97 28.30
CA GLY A 419 -7.87 9.77 29.48
C GLY A 419 -6.78 8.72 29.30
N ARG A 420 -6.60 8.15 28.10
CA ARG A 420 -5.55 7.17 27.78
C ARG A 420 -4.76 7.60 26.55
N HIS A 421 -3.45 7.40 26.58
CA HIS A 421 -2.52 7.70 25.47
C HIS A 421 -2.63 9.14 24.92
N GLY A 422 -2.84 10.12 25.80
CA GLY A 422 -2.91 11.53 25.40
C GLY A 422 -4.12 11.88 24.54
N ASP A 423 -5.24 11.17 24.69
CA ASP A 423 -6.47 11.35 23.91
C ASP A 423 -6.27 11.18 22.39
N GLN A 424 -5.25 10.40 22.02
CA GLN A 424 -4.95 10.12 20.63
C GLN A 424 -6.12 9.42 19.93
N VAL A 425 -6.36 9.81 18.69
CA VAL A 425 -7.33 9.19 17.79
C VAL A 425 -6.61 8.21 16.88
N LEU A 426 -7.08 6.96 16.85
CA LEU A 426 -6.69 5.95 15.87
C LEU A 426 -7.73 5.94 14.75
N TRP A 427 -7.33 6.35 13.56
CA TRP A 427 -8.18 6.28 12.37
C TRP A 427 -8.11 4.87 11.77
N ILE A 428 -9.20 4.43 11.15
CA ILE A 428 -9.31 3.08 10.59
C ILE A 428 -9.85 3.19 9.16
N ALA A 429 -9.18 2.54 8.23
CA ALA A 429 -9.61 2.42 6.84
C ALA A 429 -9.66 0.97 6.38
N SER A 430 -10.88 0.45 6.24
CA SER A 430 -11.18 -0.82 5.60
C SER A 430 -11.18 -0.64 4.09
N ALA A 431 -10.38 -1.43 3.37
CA ALA A 431 -10.48 -1.52 1.92
C ALA A 431 -11.73 -2.34 1.53
N PRO A 432 -12.54 -1.86 0.58
CA PRO A 432 -13.49 -2.74 -0.09
C PRO A 432 -12.72 -3.81 -0.87
N SER A 433 -13.37 -4.93 -1.18
CA SER A 433 -12.71 -5.99 -1.95
C SER A 433 -12.40 -5.52 -3.37
N LEU A 434 -11.16 -5.67 -3.81
CA LEU A 434 -10.79 -5.31 -5.17
C LEU A 434 -11.19 -6.38 -6.19
N GLY A 435 -11.18 -7.65 -5.79
CA GLY A 435 -11.24 -8.77 -6.72
C GLY A 435 -12.13 -9.94 -6.32
N SER A 436 -12.76 -9.97 -5.14
CA SER A 436 -13.72 -11.01 -4.78
C SER A 436 -15.09 -10.75 -5.42
N ARG A 437 -15.78 -11.79 -5.86
CA ARG A 437 -17.20 -11.72 -6.28
C ARG A 437 -18.17 -11.65 -5.08
N GLU A 438 -17.69 -11.99 -3.89
CA GLU A 438 -18.51 -12.06 -2.66
C GLU A 438 -18.55 -10.70 -1.97
N VAL A 439 -19.07 -9.70 -2.66
CA VAL A 439 -19.14 -8.33 -2.14
C VAL A 439 -20.57 -7.93 -1.79
N GLN A 440 -20.72 -7.21 -0.68
CA GLN A 440 -21.97 -6.51 -0.36
C GLN A 440 -22.02 -5.12 -1.04
N GLU A 441 -20.87 -4.59 -1.43
CA GLU A 441 -20.69 -3.25 -2.01
C GLU A 441 -19.98 -3.31 -3.38
N HIS A 442 -19.64 -2.15 -3.94
CA HIS A 442 -18.83 -2.03 -5.14
C HIS A 442 -17.35 -2.36 -4.85
N HIS A 443 -16.68 -3.01 -5.80
CA HIS A 443 -15.23 -3.19 -5.74
C HIS A 443 -14.51 -1.85 -5.64
N GLY A 444 -13.37 -1.79 -4.96
CA GLY A 444 -12.71 -0.52 -4.70
C GLY A 444 -11.29 -0.66 -4.18
N PHE A 445 -10.74 0.47 -3.77
CA PHE A 445 -9.45 0.57 -3.09
C PHE A 445 -9.41 1.86 -2.27
N ASN A 446 -8.40 2.01 -1.42
CA ASN A 446 -8.11 3.26 -0.74
C ASN A 446 -6.86 3.91 -1.36
N GLU A 447 -6.90 5.20 -1.64
CA GLU A 447 -5.75 6.05 -1.93
C GLU A 447 -5.40 6.82 -0.64
N ILE A 448 -4.14 6.72 -0.21
CA ILE A 448 -3.62 7.46 0.93
C ILE A 448 -2.64 8.50 0.38
N VAL A 449 -2.85 9.76 0.73
CA VAL A 449 -2.01 10.88 0.32
C VAL A 449 -1.39 11.47 1.59
N LEU A 450 -0.07 11.32 1.71
CA LEU A 450 0.73 11.94 2.75
C LEU A 450 1.43 13.17 2.16
N SER A 451 0.99 14.35 2.59
CA SER A 451 1.64 15.61 2.25
C SER A 451 2.47 16.10 3.43
N ARG A 452 3.53 16.84 3.11
CA ARG A 452 4.51 17.37 4.04
C ARG A 452 4.67 18.85 3.75
N GLU A 453 4.70 19.67 4.78
CA GLU A 453 4.96 21.10 4.64
C GLU A 453 6.09 21.50 5.59
N PRO A 454 7.29 21.83 5.07
CA PRO A 454 8.40 22.27 5.91
C PRO A 454 8.18 23.70 6.39
N HIS A 455 8.26 23.95 7.70
CA HIS A 455 8.15 25.25 8.37
C HIS A 455 9.40 25.52 9.20
N GLY A 456 10.41 26.15 8.58
CA GLY A 456 11.70 26.35 9.23
C GLY A 456 12.35 25.01 9.60
N SER A 457 12.60 24.77 10.89
CA SER A 457 13.16 23.50 11.38
C SER A 457 12.12 22.40 11.63
N GLU A 458 10.82 22.71 11.55
CA GLU A 458 9.74 21.76 11.78
C GLU A 458 9.13 21.31 10.44
N THR A 459 8.54 20.13 10.40
CA THR A 459 7.75 19.66 9.24
C THR A 459 6.38 19.25 9.74
N THR A 460 5.34 19.84 9.17
CA THR A 460 3.97 19.42 9.43
C THR A 460 3.56 18.35 8.42
N TYR A 461 2.69 17.45 8.85
CA TYR A 461 2.21 16.33 8.04
C TYR A 461 0.69 16.35 7.97
N SER A 462 0.16 16.14 6.78
CA SER A 462 -1.26 15.89 6.57
C SER A 462 -1.45 14.55 5.87
N LEU A 463 -2.42 13.77 6.35
CA LEU A 463 -2.70 12.44 5.85
C LEU A 463 -4.16 12.38 5.42
N THR A 464 -4.41 12.24 4.13
CA THR A 464 -5.77 12.10 3.59
C THR A 464 -5.95 10.68 3.07
N VAL A 465 -7.08 10.05 3.41
CA VAL A 465 -7.50 8.75 2.88
C VAL A 465 -8.74 8.95 2.03
N LEU A 466 -8.65 8.60 0.75
CA LEU A 466 -9.73 8.62 -0.23
C LEU A 466 -10.14 7.18 -0.52
N ARG A 467 -11.43 6.87 -0.46
CA ARG A 467 -11.95 5.58 -0.89
C ARG A 467 -12.49 5.70 -2.30
N HIS A 468 -11.99 4.86 -3.18
CA HIS A 468 -12.46 4.75 -4.55
C HIS A 468 -13.31 3.50 -4.70
N SER A 469 -14.40 3.61 -5.45
CA SER A 469 -15.23 2.48 -5.83
C SER A 469 -15.44 2.45 -7.33
N ARG A 470 -15.60 1.25 -7.86
CA ARG A 470 -15.87 1.02 -9.26
C ARG A 470 -17.33 1.35 -9.59
N GLU A 471 -17.51 2.28 -10.49
CA GLU A 471 -18.80 2.61 -11.12
C GLU A 471 -18.69 2.42 -12.62
N GLY A 472 -19.41 1.43 -13.16
CA GLY A 472 -19.28 1.09 -14.57
C GLY A 472 -17.85 0.69 -14.91
N GLY A 473 -17.17 1.43 -15.78
CA GLY A 473 -15.78 1.20 -16.20
C GLY A 473 -14.77 2.18 -15.62
N SER A 474 -15.12 2.87 -14.53
CA SER A 474 -14.31 3.92 -13.91
C SER A 474 -14.21 3.76 -12.39
N TRP A 475 -13.17 4.33 -11.80
CA TRP A 475 -12.98 4.42 -10.36
C TRP A 475 -13.35 5.83 -9.90
N VAL A 476 -14.27 5.92 -8.95
CA VAL A 476 -14.85 7.18 -8.49
C VAL A 476 -14.62 7.31 -6.98
N GLU A 477 -14.16 8.48 -6.55
CA GLU A 477 -14.04 8.81 -5.13
C GLU A 477 -15.43 8.78 -4.47
N ARG A 478 -15.54 8.04 -3.36
CA ARG A 478 -16.80 7.87 -2.62
C ARG A 478 -16.79 8.53 -1.26
N SER A 479 -15.64 8.52 -0.60
CA SER A 479 -15.50 9.05 0.75
C SER A 479 -14.08 9.52 0.97
N ARG A 480 -13.96 10.48 1.88
CA ARG A 480 -12.70 11.08 2.29
C ARG A 480 -12.61 11.11 3.81
N MET A 481 -11.41 10.86 4.32
CA MET A 481 -11.08 10.95 5.74
C MET A 481 -9.74 11.66 5.88
N ASP A 482 -9.74 12.82 6.53
CA ASP A 482 -8.52 13.55 6.85
C ASP A 482 -8.04 13.16 8.26
N CYS A 483 -6.90 12.48 8.30
CA CYS A 483 -6.25 12.02 9.52
C CYS A 483 -5.24 13.06 9.98
N ARG A 484 -5.22 13.36 11.27
CA ARG A 484 -4.16 14.16 11.89
C ARG A 484 -3.16 13.22 12.53
N PRO A 485 -1.92 13.12 12.02
CA PRO A 485 -0.84 12.49 12.78
C PRO A 485 -0.73 13.17 14.15
N GLY A 486 -0.47 12.40 15.21
CA GLY A 486 -0.24 12.99 16.53
C GLY A 486 0.99 13.90 16.47
N SER A 487 0.95 15.02 17.20
CA SER A 487 2.17 15.79 17.48
C SER A 487 3.06 14.93 18.38
N VAL A 488 4.20 14.48 17.86
CA VAL A 488 5.21 13.73 18.65
C VAL A 488 5.96 14.67 19.58
#